data_AF-A0A2E7TQG2-F1
#
_entry.id   AF-A0A2E7TQG2-F1
#
_cell.length_a   1.000
_cell.length_b   1.000
_cell.length_c   1.000
_cell.angle_alpha   90.00
_cell.angle_beta   90.00
_cell.angle_gamma   90.00
#
_symmetry.space_group_name_H-M   'P 1'
#
loop_
_entity.id
_entity.type
_entity.pdbx_description
1 polymer ?
#
loop_
_entity_poly.entity_id
_entity_poly.type
_entity_poly.pdbx_seq_one_letter_code
_entity_poly.pdbx_strand_id
1 'polypeptide(L)'
;MDLSKNRKIIKTNDGSHTLVVPELNEHYHSIHGAVNEANHVFLKMGLDEFMKQKASLVNVFEVGFGTGLNALLSAKWAKINSCNLYYTSIEKYPVSKEEFDQLNYGISVNEIEIYEKIYSMPWNELNKVSKSFYLKKLNLDILKDVLPGGFDVVFFDAFAPNKQPELWTVSVFKKMYEIMNKNSLLVTYCCQGQAKRNMIEAGFSVEKVPGPPGKREMLRARKL
;
A
#
# COMPACT_ATOMS: atom_id res chain seq x y z
N MET A 1 -10.13 -18.38 -4.26
CA MET A 1 -11.33 -17.57 -4.55
C MET A 1 -10.92 -16.42 -5.45
N ASP A 2 -11.65 -16.17 -6.52
CA ASP A 2 -11.42 -15.03 -7.42
C ASP A 2 -12.11 -13.79 -6.83
N LEU A 3 -11.33 -12.78 -6.45
CA LEU A 3 -11.83 -11.57 -5.76
C LEU A 3 -12.18 -10.44 -6.73
N SER A 4 -12.09 -10.65 -8.04
CA SER A 4 -12.39 -9.62 -9.04
C SER A 4 -13.88 -9.49 -9.36
N LYS A 5 -14.75 -10.34 -8.80
CA LYS A 5 -16.18 -10.38 -9.14
C LYS A 5 -17.02 -9.60 -8.12
N ASN A 6 -18.12 -9.03 -8.60
CA ASN A 6 -19.18 -8.40 -7.79
C ASN A 6 -18.74 -7.26 -6.84
N ARG A 7 -17.57 -6.64 -7.06
CA ARG A 7 -17.15 -5.52 -6.23
C ARG A 7 -18.14 -4.36 -6.35
N LYS A 8 -18.43 -3.70 -5.23
CA LYS A 8 -19.36 -2.56 -5.17
C LYS A 8 -18.64 -1.30 -4.70
N ILE A 9 -19.09 -0.13 -5.13
CA ILE A 9 -18.53 1.14 -4.68
C ILE A 9 -19.39 1.73 -3.58
N ILE A 10 -18.74 2.23 -2.54
CA ILE A 10 -19.37 3.00 -1.46
C ILE A 10 -18.58 4.29 -1.21
N LYS A 11 -19.25 5.28 -0.62
CA LYS A 11 -18.63 6.54 -0.19
C LYS A 11 -18.17 6.41 1.27
N THR A 12 -16.95 6.84 1.56
CA THR A 12 -16.38 6.90 2.92
C THR A 12 -16.65 8.27 3.57
N ASN A 13 -16.37 8.40 4.86
CA ASN A 13 -16.65 9.61 5.64
C ASN A 13 -15.87 10.85 5.18
N ASP A 14 -14.71 10.69 4.52
CA ASP A 14 -13.95 11.81 3.95
C ASP A 14 -14.43 12.22 2.54
N GLY A 15 -15.50 11.57 2.05
CA GLY A 15 -16.09 11.83 0.74
C GLY A 15 -15.44 11.08 -0.42
N SER A 16 -14.31 10.40 -0.19
CA SER A 16 -13.70 9.50 -1.17
C SER A 16 -14.47 8.19 -1.30
N HIS A 17 -14.40 7.56 -2.46
CA HIS A 17 -14.96 6.24 -2.70
C HIS A 17 -14.08 5.13 -2.12
N THR A 18 -14.62 3.92 -1.96
CA THR A 18 -13.85 2.69 -1.77
C THR A 18 -14.61 1.51 -2.38
N LEU A 19 -13.89 0.44 -2.73
CA LEU A 19 -14.47 -0.80 -3.21
C LEU A 19 -14.80 -1.72 -2.03
N VAL A 20 -15.89 -2.45 -2.14
CA VAL A 20 -16.30 -3.54 -1.23
C VAL A 20 -16.13 -4.85 -1.99
N VAL A 21 -15.53 -5.85 -1.35
CA VAL A 21 -15.48 -7.23 -1.84
C VAL A 21 -16.54 -8.02 -1.06
N PRO A 22 -17.75 -8.27 -1.62
CA PRO A 22 -18.83 -8.94 -0.90
C PRO A 22 -18.43 -10.31 -0.38
N GLU A 23 -17.63 -11.05 -1.15
CA GLU A 23 -17.12 -12.38 -0.83
C GLU A 23 -16.29 -12.40 0.46
N LEU A 24 -15.59 -11.30 0.75
CA LEU A 24 -14.84 -11.13 1.99
C LEU A 24 -15.63 -10.38 3.07
N ASN A 25 -16.76 -9.76 2.72
CA ASN A 25 -17.43 -8.76 3.54
C ASN A 25 -16.41 -7.74 4.10
N GLU A 26 -15.62 -7.17 3.21
CA GLU A 26 -14.49 -6.29 3.52
C GLU A 26 -14.37 -5.15 2.51
N HIS A 27 -13.84 -4.02 2.95
CA HIS A 27 -13.58 -2.84 2.13
C HIS A 27 -12.10 -2.76 1.75
N TYR A 28 -11.78 -2.20 0.57
CA TYR A 28 -10.40 -1.92 0.16
C TYR A 28 -9.72 -0.88 1.07
N HIS A 29 -10.50 0.03 1.65
CA HIS A 29 -10.01 1.06 2.56
C HIS A 29 -11.02 1.32 3.67
N SER A 30 -10.57 1.91 4.77
CA SER A 30 -11.45 2.30 5.88
C SER A 30 -12.62 3.20 5.44
N ILE A 31 -13.81 2.88 5.94
CA ILE A 31 -15.01 3.69 5.79
C ILE A 31 -14.92 5.04 6.52
N HIS A 32 -14.00 5.18 7.48
CA HIS A 32 -13.77 6.43 8.20
C HIS A 32 -12.99 7.47 7.38
N GLY A 33 -12.50 7.09 6.20
CA GLY A 33 -11.85 7.97 5.24
C GLY A 33 -10.62 7.32 4.65
N ALA A 34 -10.70 6.88 3.39
CA ALA A 34 -9.63 6.17 2.71
C ALA A 34 -8.38 7.04 2.54
N VAL A 35 -8.56 8.31 2.17
CA VAL A 35 -7.45 9.24 1.95
C VAL A 35 -6.77 9.57 3.28
N ASN A 36 -7.53 9.79 4.34
CA ASN A 36 -6.98 10.10 5.66
C ASN A 36 -6.20 8.92 6.26
N GLU A 37 -6.72 7.70 6.14
CA GLU A 37 -6.02 6.50 6.60
C GLU A 37 -4.70 6.31 5.84
N ALA A 38 -4.72 6.37 4.51
CA ALA A 38 -3.53 6.18 3.69
C ALA A 38 -2.45 7.25 3.94
N ASN A 39 -2.84 8.52 4.06
CA ASN A 39 -1.91 9.60 4.43
C ASN A 39 -1.23 9.34 5.79
N HIS A 40 -1.98 8.82 6.78
CA HIS A 40 -1.43 8.56 8.09
C HIS A 40 -0.54 7.31 8.12
N VAL A 41 -1.05 6.18 7.63
CA VAL A 41 -0.40 4.87 7.74
C VAL A 41 0.84 4.80 6.85
N PHE A 42 0.70 5.17 5.57
CA PHE A 42 1.74 4.90 4.57
C PHE A 42 2.67 6.09 4.36
N LEU A 43 2.14 7.31 4.31
CA LEU A 43 2.99 8.49 4.12
C LEU A 43 3.61 8.92 5.44
N LYS A 44 2.80 9.31 6.44
CA LYS A 44 3.31 9.88 7.70
C LYS A 44 4.09 8.86 8.55
N MET A 45 3.54 7.67 8.75
CA MET A 45 4.21 6.65 9.58
C MET A 45 5.25 5.83 8.79
N GLY A 46 5.21 5.89 7.45
CA GLY A 46 6.11 5.18 6.54
C GLY A 46 7.14 6.09 5.88
N LEU A 47 6.76 6.79 4.80
CA LEU A 47 7.67 7.64 4.01
C LEU A 47 8.31 8.76 4.82
N ASP A 48 7.53 9.56 5.56
CA ASP A 48 8.08 10.67 6.36
C ASP A 48 9.03 10.16 7.45
N GLU A 49 8.71 9.00 8.05
CA GLU A 49 9.61 8.34 8.99
C GLU A 49 10.92 7.92 8.32
N PHE A 50 10.84 7.28 7.15
CA PHE A 50 12.02 6.89 6.39
C PHE A 50 12.83 8.12 5.94
N MET A 51 12.19 9.24 5.63
CA MET A 51 12.91 10.44 5.18
C MET A 51 13.67 11.18 6.29
N LYS A 52 13.51 10.81 7.57
CA LYS A 52 14.31 11.39 8.67
C LYS A 52 15.82 11.15 8.50
N GLN A 53 16.21 10.10 7.78
CA GLN A 53 17.62 9.87 7.38
C GLN A 53 18.07 10.69 6.16
N LYS A 54 17.24 11.61 5.65
CA LYS A 54 17.56 12.57 4.58
C LYS A 54 17.94 11.91 3.25
N ALA A 55 17.25 10.83 2.88
CA ALA A 55 17.40 10.20 1.58
C ALA A 55 16.92 11.14 0.45
N SER A 56 17.53 11.07 -0.73
CA SER A 56 17.09 11.80 -1.94
C SER A 56 16.27 10.93 -2.89
N LEU A 57 16.28 9.62 -2.67
CA LEU A 57 15.60 8.59 -3.43
C LEU A 57 15.01 7.56 -2.47
N VAL A 58 13.82 7.05 -2.78
CA VAL A 58 13.15 5.99 -2.01
C VAL A 58 12.56 4.94 -2.95
N ASN A 59 12.85 3.68 -2.68
CA ASN A 59 12.21 2.54 -3.34
C ASN A 59 11.08 2.00 -2.45
N VAL A 60 9.84 2.14 -2.92
CA VAL A 60 8.65 1.65 -2.23
C VAL A 60 8.18 0.35 -2.85
N PHE A 61 7.81 -0.61 -2.00
CA PHE A 61 7.06 -1.79 -2.41
C PHE A 61 5.70 -1.83 -1.73
N GLU A 62 4.65 -2.06 -2.50
CA GLU A 62 3.29 -2.22 -1.98
C GLU A 62 2.76 -3.63 -2.24
N VAL A 63 2.17 -4.20 -1.19
CA VAL A 63 1.35 -5.42 -1.28
C VAL A 63 -0.10 -5.01 -1.43
N GLY A 64 -0.67 -5.23 -2.62
CA GLY A 64 -2.06 -4.88 -2.94
C GLY A 64 -2.18 -3.51 -3.57
N PHE A 65 -1.97 -3.41 -4.89
CA PHE A 65 -2.17 -2.15 -5.62
C PHE A 65 -3.60 -1.61 -5.47
N GLY A 66 -4.59 -2.51 -5.47
CA GLY A 66 -5.99 -2.20 -5.35
C GLY A 66 -6.44 -1.09 -6.29
N THR A 67 -6.92 0.00 -5.71
CA THR A 67 -7.41 1.17 -6.47
C THR A 67 -6.30 2.13 -6.89
N GLY A 68 -5.05 1.91 -6.48
CA GLY A 68 -3.94 2.82 -6.72
C GLY A 68 -3.94 4.08 -5.85
N LEU A 69 -4.72 4.13 -4.75
CA LEU A 69 -4.79 5.29 -3.86
C LEU A 69 -3.43 5.61 -3.22
N ASN A 70 -2.74 4.60 -2.67
CA ASN A 70 -1.44 4.79 -2.05
C ASN A 70 -0.40 5.27 -3.07
N ALA A 71 -0.46 4.77 -4.31
CA ALA A 71 0.40 5.22 -5.40
C ALA A 71 0.12 6.70 -5.76
N LEU A 72 -1.15 7.11 -5.86
CA LEU A 72 -1.54 8.51 -6.12
C LEU A 72 -1.03 9.45 -5.03
N LEU A 73 -1.25 9.08 -3.77
CA LEU A 73 -0.79 9.86 -2.63
C LEU A 73 0.74 9.92 -2.54
N SER A 74 1.42 8.83 -2.87
CA SER A 74 2.89 8.77 -2.94
C SER A 74 3.44 9.64 -4.07
N ALA A 75 2.76 9.71 -5.22
CA ALA A 75 3.15 10.59 -6.32
C ALA A 75 3.06 12.07 -5.92
N LYS A 76 1.97 12.45 -5.24
CA LYS A 76 1.81 13.80 -4.67
C LYS A 76 2.86 14.10 -3.60
N TRP A 77 3.12 13.14 -2.72
CA TRP A 77 4.15 13.24 -1.68
C TRP A 77 5.55 13.44 -2.28
N ALA A 78 5.90 12.70 -3.33
CA ALA A 78 7.20 12.77 -3.99
C ALA A 78 7.42 14.13 -4.68
N LYS A 79 6.35 14.74 -5.20
CA LYS A 79 6.37 16.10 -5.77
C LYS A 79 6.63 17.15 -4.68
N ILE A 80 5.93 17.08 -3.55
CA ILE A 80 6.05 18.03 -2.43
C ILE A 80 7.44 17.95 -1.80
N ASN A 81 7.94 16.74 -1.56
CA ASN A 81 9.22 16.51 -0.89
C ASN A 81 10.43 16.54 -1.82
N SER A 82 10.24 16.79 -3.13
CA SER A 82 11.31 16.78 -4.14
C SER A 82 12.18 15.52 -4.09
N CYS A 83 11.56 14.37 -3.84
CA CYS A 83 12.22 13.08 -3.69
C CYS A 83 11.91 12.19 -4.89
N ASN A 84 12.93 11.54 -5.47
CA ASN A 84 12.71 10.55 -6.51
C ASN A 84 12.17 9.27 -5.89
N LEU A 85 10.88 8.99 -6.13
CA LEU A 85 10.21 7.83 -5.58
C LEU A 85 9.99 6.77 -6.68
N TYR A 86 10.57 5.59 -6.48
CA TYR A 86 10.36 4.41 -7.32
C TYR A 86 9.37 3.49 -6.63
N TYR A 87 8.16 3.43 -7.17
CA TYR A 87 7.04 2.71 -6.58
C TYR A 87 6.80 1.41 -7.34
N THR A 88 6.97 0.27 -6.66
CA THR A 88 6.59 -1.04 -7.18
C THR A 88 5.41 -1.58 -6.41
N SER A 89 4.39 -2.08 -7.08
CA SER A 89 3.22 -2.68 -6.42
C SER A 89 2.84 -4.00 -7.06
N ILE A 90 2.36 -4.93 -6.25
CA ILE A 90 1.80 -6.21 -6.72
C ILE A 90 0.28 -6.23 -6.54
N GLU A 91 -0.41 -6.85 -7.47
CA GLU A 91 -1.85 -7.08 -7.38
C GLU A 91 -2.22 -8.36 -8.12
N LYS A 92 -3.03 -9.19 -7.46
CA LYS A 92 -3.48 -10.46 -8.01
C LYS A 92 -4.76 -10.30 -8.83
N TYR A 93 -5.62 -9.36 -8.43
CA TYR A 93 -6.92 -9.11 -9.04
C TYR A 93 -7.10 -7.61 -9.36
N PRO A 94 -6.46 -7.11 -10.44
CA PRO A 94 -6.54 -5.70 -10.82
C PRO A 94 -7.97 -5.17 -10.87
N VAL A 95 -8.12 -3.90 -10.48
CA VAL A 95 -9.37 -3.16 -10.65
C VAL A 95 -9.61 -2.93 -12.14
N SER A 96 -10.83 -3.20 -12.60
CA SER A 96 -11.25 -3.01 -14.00
C SER A 96 -11.41 -1.53 -14.35
N LYS A 97 -11.55 -1.23 -15.66
CA LYS A 97 -11.71 0.15 -16.11
C LYS A 97 -13.05 0.72 -15.64
N GLU A 98 -14.09 -0.09 -15.69
CA GLU A 98 -15.44 0.25 -15.27
C GLU A 98 -15.48 0.58 -13.77
N GLU A 99 -14.76 -0.17 -12.94
CA GLU A 99 -14.65 0.12 -11.51
C GLU A 99 -13.80 1.36 -11.26
N PHE A 100 -12.68 1.52 -11.97
CA PHE A 100 -11.82 2.69 -11.85
C PHE A 100 -12.54 3.99 -12.18
N ASP A 101 -13.32 4.01 -13.26
CA ASP A 101 -14.04 5.20 -13.73
C ASP A 101 -15.10 5.70 -12.75
N GLN A 102 -15.55 4.83 -11.85
CA GLN A 102 -16.48 5.19 -10.78
C GLN A 102 -15.75 5.69 -9.51
N LEU A 103 -14.43 5.57 -9.41
CA LEU A 103 -13.65 6.07 -8.27
C LEU A 103 -13.34 7.56 -8.42
N ASN A 104 -13.38 8.29 -7.30
CA ASN A 104 -13.20 9.74 -7.29
C ASN A 104 -11.86 10.22 -6.70
N TYR A 105 -10.87 9.34 -6.50
CA TYR A 105 -9.63 9.71 -5.80
C TYR A 105 -8.85 10.84 -6.50
N GLY A 106 -8.80 10.86 -7.83
CA GLY A 106 -8.19 11.96 -8.58
C GLY A 106 -8.79 13.32 -8.21
N ILE A 107 -10.11 13.39 -8.03
CA ILE A 107 -10.83 14.59 -7.59
C ILE A 107 -10.55 14.85 -6.10
N SER A 108 -10.71 13.83 -5.24
CA SER A 108 -10.52 13.97 -3.79
C SER A 108 -9.11 14.44 -3.40
N VAL A 109 -8.09 14.06 -4.17
CA VAL A 109 -6.69 14.42 -3.93
C VAL A 109 -6.24 15.63 -4.76
N ASN A 110 -7.08 16.12 -5.68
CA ASN A 110 -6.79 17.16 -6.65
C ASN A 110 -5.57 16.84 -7.56
N GLU A 111 -5.51 15.61 -8.05
CA GLU A 111 -4.45 15.06 -8.90
C GLU A 111 -5.06 14.12 -9.98
N ILE A 112 -6.10 14.59 -10.68
CA ILE A 112 -6.86 13.81 -11.67
C ILE A 112 -5.97 13.22 -12.75
N GLU A 113 -5.14 14.05 -13.40
CA GLU A 113 -4.24 13.62 -14.48
C GLU A 113 -3.23 12.56 -14.03
N ILE A 114 -2.73 12.67 -12.81
CA ILE A 114 -1.79 11.69 -12.24
C ILE A 114 -2.51 10.38 -11.98
N TYR A 115 -3.74 10.42 -11.46
CA TYR A 115 -4.52 9.22 -11.19
C TYR A 115 -4.88 8.46 -12.48
N GLU A 116 -5.27 9.18 -13.54
CA GLU A 116 -5.51 8.60 -14.87
C GLU A 116 -4.24 7.97 -15.47
N LYS A 117 -3.08 8.61 -15.30
CA LYS A 117 -1.79 8.03 -15.72
C LYS A 117 -1.47 6.76 -14.93
N ILE A 118 -1.59 6.78 -13.60
CA ILE A 118 -1.34 5.62 -12.74
C ILE A 118 -2.14 4.40 -13.20
N TYR A 119 -3.42 4.59 -13.53
CA TYR A 119 -4.26 3.53 -14.03
C TYR A 119 -3.85 3.06 -15.43
N SER A 120 -3.65 3.98 -16.37
CA SER A 120 -3.39 3.65 -17.78
C SER A 120 -2.00 3.07 -18.06
N MET A 121 -1.01 3.25 -17.16
CA MET A 121 0.33 2.68 -17.35
C MET A 121 0.27 1.15 -17.49
N PRO A 122 1.07 0.57 -18.41
CA PRO A 122 1.09 -0.88 -18.61
C PRO A 122 1.62 -1.62 -17.36
N TRP A 123 1.16 -2.86 -17.21
CA TRP A 123 1.69 -3.78 -16.21
C TRP A 123 3.06 -4.31 -16.63
N ASN A 124 3.87 -4.70 -15.65
CA ASN A 124 5.20 -5.28 -15.80
C ASN A 124 6.30 -4.33 -16.32
N GLU A 125 5.98 -3.06 -16.52
CA GLU A 125 6.91 -2.03 -16.99
C GLU A 125 7.11 -0.92 -15.96
N LEU A 126 8.34 -0.41 -15.87
CA LEU A 126 8.64 0.78 -15.05
C LEU A 126 8.35 2.02 -15.89
N ASN A 127 7.43 2.85 -15.41
CA ASN A 127 6.96 4.02 -16.13
C ASN A 127 7.15 5.30 -15.32
N LYS A 128 7.55 6.39 -15.99
CA LYS A 128 7.65 7.71 -15.36
C LYS A 128 6.29 8.42 -15.43
N VAL A 129 5.61 8.53 -14.29
CA VAL A 129 4.27 9.14 -14.20
C VAL A 129 4.37 10.66 -14.01
N SER A 130 5.38 11.11 -13.25
CA SER A 130 5.65 12.53 -13.00
C SER A 130 7.16 12.80 -12.93
N LYS A 131 7.58 14.05 -12.66
CA LYS A 131 9.00 14.42 -12.57
C LYS A 131 9.79 13.54 -11.58
N SER A 132 9.16 13.22 -10.45
CA SER A 132 9.80 12.57 -9.30
C SER A 132 9.10 11.27 -8.87
N PHE A 133 8.17 10.74 -9.66
CA PHE A 133 7.47 9.48 -9.35
C PHE A 133 7.50 8.51 -10.54
N TYR A 134 7.98 7.30 -10.26
CA TYR A 134 8.08 6.19 -11.20
C TYR A 134 7.25 5.03 -10.65
N LEU A 135 6.48 4.37 -11.52
CA LEU A 135 5.54 3.32 -11.14
C LEU A 135 5.82 2.04 -11.93
N LYS A 136 5.90 0.92 -11.22
CA LYS A 136 5.87 -0.43 -11.77
C LYS A 136 4.75 -1.23 -11.10
N LYS A 137 3.74 -1.62 -11.88
CA LYS A 137 2.64 -2.49 -11.43
C LYS A 137 2.94 -3.91 -11.86
N LEU A 138 2.82 -4.90 -10.98
CA LEU A 138 3.12 -6.30 -11.25
C LEU A 138 1.89 -7.16 -10.97
N ASN A 139 1.46 -7.97 -11.93
CA ASN A 139 0.34 -8.89 -11.71
C ASN A 139 0.89 -10.18 -11.10
N LEU A 140 0.95 -10.25 -9.76
CA LEU A 140 1.60 -11.32 -9.02
C LEU A 140 0.78 -11.72 -7.78
N ASP A 141 0.86 -12.99 -7.43
CA ASP A 141 0.39 -13.58 -6.19
C ASP A 141 1.55 -13.71 -5.19
N ILE A 142 1.54 -12.89 -4.14
CA ILE A 142 2.56 -12.88 -3.08
C ILE A 142 2.83 -14.27 -2.47
N LEU A 143 1.86 -15.18 -2.48
CA LEU A 143 2.03 -16.52 -1.93
C LEU A 143 2.87 -17.40 -2.85
N LYS A 144 2.79 -17.21 -4.17
CA LYS A 144 3.36 -18.12 -5.17
C LYS A 144 4.60 -17.56 -5.84
N ASP A 145 4.56 -16.27 -6.14
CA ASP A 145 5.54 -15.66 -7.02
C ASP A 145 6.78 -15.17 -6.28
N VAL A 146 7.85 -15.01 -7.05
CA VAL A 146 9.10 -14.40 -6.62
C VAL A 146 8.95 -12.88 -6.74
N LEU A 147 9.35 -12.18 -5.69
CA LEU A 147 9.25 -10.73 -5.62
C LEU A 147 10.60 -10.08 -5.99
N PRO A 148 10.58 -8.91 -6.64
CA PRO A 148 11.80 -8.11 -6.78
C PRO A 148 12.32 -7.67 -5.40
N GLY A 149 13.61 -7.33 -5.30
CA GLY A 149 14.24 -6.84 -4.07
C GLY A 149 14.76 -5.40 -4.19
N GLY A 150 15.28 -4.88 -3.08
CA GLY A 150 15.92 -3.56 -3.02
C GLY A 150 15.02 -2.45 -2.48
N PHE A 151 14.09 -2.77 -1.58
CA PHE A 151 13.08 -1.81 -1.11
C PHE A 151 13.41 -1.18 0.24
N ASP A 152 13.12 0.11 0.33
CA ASP A 152 13.40 0.97 1.47
C ASP A 152 12.19 1.10 2.40
N VAL A 153 11.00 1.12 1.79
CA VAL A 153 9.73 1.20 2.50
C VAL A 153 8.75 0.18 1.92
N VAL A 154 8.15 -0.64 2.77
CA VAL A 154 7.09 -1.56 2.39
C VAL A 154 5.74 -1.08 2.92
N PHE A 155 4.78 -0.88 2.03
CA PHE A 155 3.37 -0.70 2.35
C PHE A 155 2.70 -2.06 2.33
N PHE A 156 2.45 -2.62 3.52
CA PHE A 156 1.78 -3.90 3.65
C PHE A 156 0.27 -3.66 3.79
N ASP A 157 -0.40 -3.51 2.64
CA ASP A 157 -1.82 -3.15 2.52
C ASP A 157 -2.68 -4.34 2.05
N ALA A 158 -2.49 -5.48 2.71
CA ALA A 158 -3.33 -6.64 2.50
C ALA A 158 -4.68 -6.49 3.22
N PHE A 159 -5.71 -7.20 2.74
CA PHE A 159 -6.95 -7.37 3.50
C PHE A 159 -6.70 -7.95 4.90
N ALA A 160 -7.57 -7.61 5.84
CA ALA A 160 -7.34 -7.84 7.26
C ALA A 160 -7.06 -9.33 7.60
N PRO A 161 -6.30 -9.63 8.67
CA PRO A 161 -5.90 -11.00 9.00
C PRO A 161 -7.04 -12.01 9.19
N ASN A 162 -8.21 -11.54 9.62
CA ASN A 162 -9.41 -12.38 9.75
C ASN A 162 -10.11 -12.67 8.40
N LYS A 163 -9.76 -11.94 7.34
CA LYS A 163 -10.29 -12.11 5.98
C LYS A 163 -9.35 -12.93 5.10
N GLN A 164 -8.06 -12.65 5.20
CA GLN A 164 -7.02 -13.34 4.43
C GLN A 164 -5.84 -13.76 5.30
N PRO A 165 -6.04 -14.66 6.29
CA PRO A 165 -5.00 -15.07 7.24
C PRO A 165 -3.72 -15.61 6.56
N GLU A 166 -3.85 -16.18 5.36
CA GLU A 166 -2.74 -16.70 4.55
C GLU A 166 -1.70 -15.63 4.20
N LEU A 167 -2.12 -14.36 4.08
CA LEU A 167 -1.23 -13.23 3.79
C LEU A 167 -0.44 -12.77 5.02
N TRP A 168 -0.88 -13.13 6.23
CA TRP A 168 -0.30 -12.64 7.50
C TRP A 168 0.59 -13.68 8.17
N THR A 169 1.12 -14.62 7.40
CA THR A 169 1.96 -15.73 7.88
C THR A 169 3.43 -15.31 8.03
N VAL A 170 4.17 -16.05 8.86
CA VAL A 170 5.63 -15.87 9.02
C VAL A 170 6.34 -15.97 7.66
N SER A 171 5.92 -16.91 6.80
CA SER A 171 6.49 -17.07 5.46
C SER A 171 6.33 -15.83 4.57
N VAL A 172 5.17 -15.16 4.62
CA VAL A 172 4.96 -13.92 3.86
C VAL A 172 5.82 -12.80 4.42
N PHE A 173 5.90 -12.66 5.75
CA PHE A 173 6.79 -11.66 6.35
C PHE A 173 8.27 -11.94 6.09
N LYS A 174 8.71 -13.21 5.99
CA LYS A 174 10.07 -13.55 5.55
C LYS A 174 10.34 -13.08 4.12
N LYS A 175 9.40 -13.28 3.19
CA LYS A 175 9.51 -12.70 1.84
C LYS A 175 9.67 -11.17 1.88
N MET A 176 8.89 -10.48 2.71
CA MET A 176 9.03 -9.03 2.89
C MET A 176 10.41 -8.66 3.46
N TYR A 177 10.88 -9.39 4.47
CA TYR A 177 12.19 -9.16 5.06
C TYR A 177 13.32 -9.34 4.05
N GLU A 178 13.22 -10.34 3.17
CA GLU A 178 14.22 -10.66 2.14
C GLU A 178 14.34 -9.56 1.07
N ILE A 179 13.21 -9.02 0.60
CA ILE A 179 13.20 -8.00 -0.45
C ILE A 179 13.60 -6.60 0.04
N MET A 180 13.57 -6.38 1.35
CA MET A 180 13.87 -5.09 1.97
C MET A 180 15.39 -4.86 2.13
N ASN A 181 15.84 -3.62 1.95
CA ASN A 181 17.20 -3.19 2.27
C ASN A 181 17.45 -3.19 3.79
N LYS A 182 18.72 -3.07 4.21
CA LYS A 182 19.00 -2.73 5.63
C LYS A 182 18.54 -1.30 5.93
N ASN A 183 18.23 -1.02 7.20
CA ASN A 183 17.67 0.25 7.67
C ASN A 183 16.37 0.66 6.96
N SER A 184 15.56 -0.32 6.56
CA SER A 184 14.27 -0.11 5.91
C SER A 184 13.12 -0.32 6.90
N LEU A 185 11.91 0.07 6.49
CA LEU A 185 10.72 -0.10 7.32
C LEU A 185 9.53 -0.64 6.54
N LEU A 186 8.67 -1.36 7.24
CA LEU A 186 7.38 -1.85 6.78
C LEU A 186 6.29 -1.24 7.65
N VAL A 187 5.22 -0.75 7.04
CA VAL A 187 4.06 -0.19 7.73
C VAL A 187 2.77 -0.86 7.28
N THR A 188 1.84 -1.00 8.22
CA THR A 188 0.51 -1.55 7.97
C THR A 188 -0.50 -0.98 8.94
N TYR A 189 -1.76 -0.82 8.51
CA TYR A 189 -2.84 -0.39 9.39
C TYR A 189 -3.16 -1.41 10.51
N CYS A 190 -2.73 -2.67 10.34
CA CYS A 190 -3.02 -3.76 11.26
C CYS A 190 -2.32 -3.57 12.60
N CYS A 191 -3.00 -3.94 13.70
CA CYS A 191 -2.45 -3.94 15.06
C CYS A 191 -2.63 -5.29 15.79
N GLN A 192 -2.94 -6.37 15.06
CA GLN A 192 -3.21 -7.68 15.64
C GLN A 192 -1.95 -8.29 16.26
N GLY A 193 -2.09 -8.87 17.46
CA GLY A 193 -0.99 -9.49 18.18
C GLY A 193 -0.30 -10.64 17.42
N GLN A 194 -1.05 -11.45 16.66
CA GLN A 194 -0.46 -12.54 15.88
C GLN A 194 0.38 -12.00 14.71
N ALA A 195 -0.09 -10.99 13.99
CA ALA A 195 0.69 -10.33 12.93
C ALA A 195 2.02 -9.79 13.49
N LYS A 196 1.99 -9.12 14.66
CA LYS A 196 3.21 -8.66 15.35
C LYS A 196 4.17 -9.83 15.64
N ARG A 197 3.67 -10.93 16.21
CA ARG A 197 4.51 -12.12 16.50
C ARG A 197 5.12 -12.70 15.24
N ASN A 198 4.34 -12.81 14.16
CA ASN A 198 4.82 -13.37 12.90
C ASN A 198 5.89 -12.49 12.24
N MET A 199 5.75 -11.16 12.33
CA MET A 199 6.79 -10.22 11.87
C MET A 199 8.09 -10.35 12.70
N ILE A 200 7.99 -10.49 14.02
CA ILE A 200 9.16 -10.71 14.89
C ILE A 200 9.86 -12.03 14.53
N GLU A 201 9.09 -13.11 14.35
CA GLU A 201 9.63 -14.42 13.96
C GLU A 201 10.27 -14.39 12.55
N ALA A 202 9.80 -13.53 11.66
CA ALA A 202 10.41 -13.29 10.36
C ALA A 202 11.72 -12.48 10.42
N GLY A 203 12.06 -11.91 11.57
CA GLY A 203 13.32 -11.18 11.80
C GLY A 203 13.18 -9.67 11.94
N PHE A 204 11.96 -9.12 11.93
CA PHE A 204 11.75 -7.69 12.10
C PHE A 204 11.84 -7.24 13.57
N SER A 205 12.35 -6.02 13.78
CA SER A 205 12.08 -5.28 15.02
C SER A 205 10.73 -4.56 14.88
N VAL A 206 9.77 -4.82 15.77
CA VAL A 206 8.38 -4.35 15.61
C VAL A 206 7.93 -3.47 16.77
N GLU A 207 7.46 -2.28 16.43
CA GLU A 207 6.89 -1.29 17.33
C GLU A 207 5.40 -1.06 17.04
N LYS A 208 4.66 -0.66 18.08
CA LYS A 208 3.32 -0.11 17.91
C LYS A 208 3.43 1.40 17.85
N VAL A 209 2.80 2.01 16.86
CA VAL A 209 2.78 3.47 16.66
C VAL A 209 1.33 3.96 16.62
N PRO A 210 1.06 5.27 16.81
CA PRO A 210 -0.29 5.81 16.77
C PRO A 210 -1.01 5.43 15.47
N GLY A 211 -2.24 4.93 15.58
CA GLY A 211 -3.06 4.55 14.44
C GLY A 211 -3.72 5.75 13.72
N PRO A 212 -4.32 5.52 12.55
CA PRO A 212 -5.10 6.53 11.82
C PRO A 212 -6.40 6.89 12.59
N PRO A 213 -7.14 7.94 12.19
CA PRO A 213 -8.42 8.29 12.80
C PRO A 213 -9.35 7.06 12.97
N GLY A 214 -9.84 6.84 14.19
CA GLY A 214 -10.66 5.67 14.54
C GLY A 214 -9.89 4.43 15.00
N LYS A 215 -8.55 4.39 14.89
CA LYS A 215 -7.70 3.28 15.36
C LYS A 215 -6.66 3.79 16.36
N ARG A 216 -6.52 3.13 17.51
CA ARG A 216 -5.59 3.55 18.57
C ARG A 216 -4.12 3.34 18.19
N GLU A 217 -3.82 2.18 17.62
CA GLU A 217 -2.46 1.74 17.30
C GLU A 217 -2.43 1.08 15.92
N MET A 218 -1.26 1.10 15.31
CA MET A 218 -0.89 0.35 14.10
C MET A 218 0.53 -0.24 14.28
N LEU A 219 0.96 -1.12 13.37
CA LEU A 219 2.29 -1.72 13.43
C LEU A 219 3.27 -1.05 12.46
N ARG A 220 4.50 -0.85 12.93
CA ARG A 220 5.66 -0.54 12.12
C ARG A 220 6.76 -1.54 12.43
N ALA A 221 7.35 -2.11 11.40
CA ALA A 221 8.43 -3.08 11.48
C ALA A 221 9.69 -2.48 10.82
N ARG A 222 10.87 -2.82 11.35
CA ARG A 222 12.16 -2.36 10.82
C ARG A 222 13.08 -3.54 10.56
N LYS A 223 13.80 -3.48 9.45
CA LYS A 223 14.95 -4.34 9.17
C LYS A 223 16.19 -3.51 9.47
N LEU A 224 16.84 -3.82 10.60
CA LEU A 224 18.06 -3.16 11.07
C LEU A 224 19.29 -3.68 10.31
#